data_AF-A0A0V1HYG5-F1
#
_entry.id   AF-A0A0V1HYG5-F1
#
_cell.length_a   1.000
_cell.length_b   1.000
_cell.length_c   1.000
_cell.angle_alpha   90.00
_cell.angle_beta   90.00
_cell.angle_gamma   90.00
#
_symmetry.space_group_name_H-M   'P 1'
#
loop_
_entity.id
_entity.type
_entity.pdbx_description
1 polymer ?
#
loop_
_entity_poly.entity_id
_entity_poly.type
_entity_poly.pdbx_seq_one_letter_code
_entity_poly.pdbx_strand_id
1 'polypeptide(L)'
;MPSESAICNYITVDRLRERNEPVRMFGESNADVIKRLSRLENEDTETKCSEDFERNQKPYLKDFSRENKSEENVDVYEDDIDMTMSDLMEMSKKLEKGNVQLDCELVHNFFSFIMKKWAIELNSRTDEVKRTANGKRAASTHSQTREYLQPLFRQLKFYSVAGDIREHLVNITICLLNRNYIEANNHYMQMAIGNAPWPVGVTASGIHKRPGSEKLYVRNVAHVLNDETQRKYIQGLKRLMSRCQIFYPTDPSRSVEFGGVTL
;
A
#
# COMPACT_ATOMS: atom_id res chain seq x y z
N MET A 1 12.80 43.81 -4.96
CA MET A 1 12.45 42.53 -4.30
C MET A 1 11.25 41.95 -5.03
N PRO A 2 11.35 40.79 -5.70
CA PRO A 2 10.18 40.16 -6.31
C PRO A 2 9.15 39.83 -5.22
N SER A 3 7.87 40.00 -5.50
CA SER A 3 6.78 39.63 -4.57
C SER A 3 6.78 38.11 -4.34
N GLU A 4 6.37 37.64 -3.17
CA GLU A 4 6.28 36.20 -2.84
C GLU A 4 5.47 35.40 -3.89
N SER A 5 4.48 36.03 -4.51
CA SER A 5 3.70 35.47 -5.61
C SER A 5 4.54 35.19 -6.87
N ALA A 6 5.52 36.04 -7.19
CA ALA A 6 6.39 35.87 -8.35
C ALA A 6 7.37 34.70 -8.14
N ILE A 7 7.86 34.51 -6.90
CA ILE A 7 8.75 33.41 -6.54
C ILE A 7 7.99 32.07 -6.59
N CYS A 8 6.78 32.03 -6.05
CA CYS A 8 5.92 30.84 -6.10
C CYS A 8 5.62 30.43 -7.55
N ASN A 9 5.24 31.38 -8.41
CA ASN A 9 4.98 31.13 -9.82
C ASN A 9 6.22 30.61 -10.57
N TYR A 10 7.41 31.16 -10.30
CA TYR A 10 8.64 30.70 -10.94
C TYR A 10 8.95 29.23 -10.61
N ILE A 11 8.81 28.86 -9.33
CA ILE A 11 9.04 27.48 -8.87
C ILE A 11 8.02 26.51 -9.51
N THR A 12 6.75 26.90 -9.60
CA THR A 12 5.71 26.08 -10.24
C THR A 12 6.01 25.84 -11.73
N VAL A 13 6.46 26.88 -12.45
CA VAL A 13 6.83 26.79 -13.87
C VAL A 13 7.99 25.83 -14.08
N ASP A 14 9.03 25.95 -13.25
CA ASP A 14 10.24 25.13 -13.39
C ASP A 14 9.94 23.65 -13.16
N ARG A 15 9.17 23.32 -12.13
CA ARG A 15 8.78 21.95 -11.81
C ARG A 15 7.83 21.28 -12.80
N LEU A 16 7.00 22.07 -13.48
CA LEU A 16 6.18 21.56 -14.59
C LEU A 16 7.06 21.26 -15.81
N ARG A 17 8.07 22.10 -16.07
CA ARG A 17 9.03 21.88 -17.17
C ARG A 17 9.92 20.65 -16.92
N GLU A 18 10.38 20.44 -15.69
CA GLU A 18 11.10 19.22 -15.29
C GLU A 18 10.30 17.95 -15.59
N ARG A 19 8.97 18.03 -15.56
CA ARG A 19 8.02 16.94 -15.85
C ARG A 19 7.56 16.90 -17.31
N ASN A 20 8.09 17.76 -18.17
CA ASN A 20 7.63 17.96 -19.55
C ASN A 20 6.13 18.28 -19.68
N GLU A 21 5.56 18.89 -18.64
CA GLU A 21 4.15 19.24 -18.57
C GLU A 21 3.92 20.69 -19.03
N PRO A 22 2.80 21.00 -19.71
CA PRO A 22 2.48 22.36 -20.10
C PRO A 22 2.43 23.27 -18.86
N VAL A 23 3.15 24.40 -18.93
CA VAL A 23 3.23 25.38 -17.83
C VAL A 23 1.84 25.91 -17.44
N ARG A 24 0.92 25.98 -18.41
CA ARG A 24 -0.45 26.46 -18.22
C ARG A 24 -1.34 25.91 -19.34
N MET A 25 -2.48 25.35 -19.00
CA MET A 25 -3.50 24.97 -19.97
C MET A 25 -4.52 26.10 -20.19
N PHE A 26 -5.26 26.02 -21.29
CA PHE A 26 -6.28 27.01 -21.64
C PHE A 26 -7.39 27.05 -20.58
N GLY A 27 -7.65 28.22 -20.01
CA GLY A 27 -8.69 28.43 -18.99
C GLY A 27 -8.29 28.08 -17.55
N GLU A 28 -7.08 27.58 -17.28
CA GLU A 28 -6.63 27.31 -15.90
C GLU A 28 -6.37 28.62 -15.13
N SER A 29 -6.73 28.69 -13.84
CA SER A 29 -6.26 29.75 -12.94
C SER A 29 -4.89 29.39 -12.34
N ASN A 30 -4.20 30.34 -11.67
CA ASN A 30 -2.94 30.01 -10.97
C ASN A 30 -3.13 28.92 -9.90
N ALA A 31 -4.30 28.91 -9.23
CA ALA A 31 -4.61 27.89 -8.23
C ALA A 31 -4.77 26.50 -8.87
N ASP A 32 -5.34 26.43 -10.07
CA ASP A 32 -5.53 25.16 -10.79
C ASP A 32 -4.19 24.58 -11.26
N VAL A 33 -3.27 25.43 -11.71
CA VAL A 33 -1.90 25.03 -12.08
C VAL A 33 -1.16 24.43 -10.88
N ILE A 34 -1.26 25.05 -9.71
CA ILE A 34 -0.64 24.54 -8.47
C ILE A 34 -1.29 23.21 -8.06
N LYS A 35 -2.62 23.11 -8.15
CA LYS A 35 -3.35 21.87 -7.84
C LYS A 35 -2.98 20.73 -8.78
N ARG A 36 -2.76 21.02 -10.06
CA ARG A 36 -2.27 20.04 -11.05
C ARG A 36 -0.85 19.61 -10.74
N LEU A 37 0.06 20.56 -10.47
CA LEU A 37 1.44 20.23 -10.10
C LEU A 37 1.47 19.33 -8.87
N SER A 38 0.68 19.64 -7.84
CA SER A 38 0.59 18.80 -6.64
C SER A 38 0.07 17.39 -6.94
N ARG A 39 -0.84 17.23 -7.90
CA ARG A 39 -1.33 15.90 -8.33
C ARG A 39 -0.23 15.09 -9.02
N LEU A 40 0.47 15.71 -9.97
CA LEU A 40 1.58 15.09 -10.70
C LEU A 40 2.73 14.71 -9.76
N GLU A 41 3.04 15.58 -8.80
CA GLU A 41 4.05 15.29 -7.76
C GLU A 41 3.65 14.07 -6.91
N ASN A 42 2.37 13.93 -6.57
CA ASN A 42 1.87 12.76 -5.84
C ASN A 42 1.96 11.48 -6.69
N GLU A 43 1.54 11.53 -7.96
CA GLU A 43 1.61 10.40 -8.91
C GLU A 43 3.07 9.94 -9.11
N ASP A 44 4.02 10.87 -9.25
CA ASP A 44 5.46 10.56 -9.32
C ASP A 44 5.96 9.83 -8.08
N THR A 45 5.53 10.26 -6.89
CA THR A 45 5.94 9.62 -5.63
C THR A 45 5.33 8.24 -5.45
N GLU A 46 4.07 8.03 -5.88
CA GLU A 46 3.45 6.71 -5.90
C GLU A 46 4.20 5.75 -6.84
N THR A 47 4.60 6.26 -8.01
CA THR A 47 5.36 5.51 -9.01
C THR A 47 6.75 5.17 -8.49
N LYS A 48 7.53 6.14 -8.03
CA LYS A 48 8.87 5.92 -7.47
C LYS A 48 8.87 5.00 -6.25
N CYS A 49 7.90 5.18 -5.35
CA CYS A 49 7.76 4.29 -4.20
C CYS A 49 7.42 2.86 -4.63
N SER A 50 6.60 2.69 -5.66
CA SER A 50 6.30 1.37 -6.23
C SER A 50 7.53 0.77 -6.91
N GLU A 51 8.28 1.54 -7.69
CA GLU A 51 9.49 1.12 -8.39
C GLU A 51 10.65 0.76 -7.44
N ASP A 52 10.94 1.58 -6.43
CA ASP A 52 11.98 1.30 -5.43
C ASP A 52 11.63 0.05 -4.62
N PHE A 53 10.35 -0.14 -4.34
CA PHE A 53 9.85 -1.33 -3.68
C PHE A 53 9.97 -2.60 -4.53
N GLU A 54 9.68 -2.51 -5.82
CA GLU A 54 9.88 -3.60 -6.78
C GLU A 54 11.37 -3.90 -7.03
N ARG A 55 12.21 -2.87 -7.09
CA ARG A 55 13.66 -3.02 -7.27
C ARG A 55 14.29 -3.77 -6.11
N ASN A 56 13.89 -3.45 -4.88
CA ASN A 56 14.30 -4.17 -3.68
C ASN A 56 13.75 -5.61 -3.60
N GLN A 57 12.75 -5.95 -4.43
CA GLN A 57 12.10 -7.26 -4.46
C GLN A 57 12.79 -8.28 -5.39
N LYS A 58 13.40 -7.83 -6.50
CA LYS A 58 14.05 -8.68 -7.51
C LYS A 58 15.10 -9.67 -6.95
N PRO A 59 15.94 -9.31 -5.96
CA PRO A 59 16.91 -10.25 -5.38
C PRO A 59 16.21 -11.42 -4.66
N TYR A 60 15.20 -11.12 -3.84
CA TYR A 60 14.50 -12.11 -3.02
C TYR A 60 13.66 -13.12 -3.83
N LEU A 61 13.05 -12.68 -4.94
CA LEU A 61 12.35 -13.58 -5.88
C LEU A 61 13.29 -14.63 -6.52
N LYS A 62 14.56 -14.26 -6.72
CA LYS A 62 15.55 -15.10 -7.39
C LYS A 62 16.07 -16.23 -6.48
N ASP A 63 16.18 -15.97 -5.18
CA ASP A 63 16.66 -16.94 -4.21
C ASP A 63 15.59 -17.98 -3.85
N PHE A 64 14.32 -17.59 -3.70
CA PHE A 64 13.21 -18.52 -3.46
C PHE A 64 12.93 -19.48 -4.62
N SER A 65 13.19 -19.05 -5.85
CA SER A 65 13.04 -19.92 -7.04
C SER A 65 14.01 -21.11 -7.03
N ARG A 66 15.05 -21.09 -6.18
CA ARG A 66 16.09 -22.13 -6.12
C ARG A 66 15.83 -23.21 -5.06
N GLU A 67 14.97 -22.96 -4.07
CA GLU A 67 14.79 -23.86 -2.91
C GLU A 67 13.63 -24.87 -3.04
N ASN A 68 12.68 -24.70 -3.97
CA ASN A 68 11.58 -25.66 -4.17
C ASN A 68 12.00 -26.86 -5.03
N LYS A 69 12.60 -27.87 -4.38
CA LYS A 69 13.04 -29.17 -4.96
C LYS A 69 12.21 -30.37 -4.50
N SER A 70 10.89 -30.23 -4.38
CA SER A 70 9.99 -31.39 -4.19
C SER A 70 8.88 -31.35 -5.24
N GLU A 71 8.96 -32.24 -6.22
CA GLU A 71 8.07 -32.28 -7.40
C GLU A 71 6.70 -32.94 -7.11
N GLU A 72 6.50 -33.52 -5.93
CA GLU A 72 5.35 -34.38 -5.65
C GLU A 72 4.08 -33.63 -5.19
N ASN A 73 4.20 -32.41 -4.66
CA ASN A 73 3.04 -31.60 -4.28
C ASN A 73 3.22 -30.16 -4.76
N VAL A 74 2.36 -29.73 -5.69
CA VAL A 74 2.41 -28.40 -6.33
C VAL A 74 1.38 -27.44 -5.70
N ASP A 75 0.61 -27.92 -4.71
CA ASP A 75 -0.41 -27.12 -4.06
C ASP A 75 0.19 -26.22 -2.99
N VAL A 76 -0.35 -25.01 -2.90
CA VAL A 76 -0.01 -24.08 -1.82
C VAL A 76 -0.81 -24.41 -0.57
N TYR A 77 -0.25 -24.09 0.59
CA TYR A 77 -0.93 -24.27 1.86
C TYR A 77 -2.21 -23.41 1.93
N GLU A 78 -3.32 -24.07 2.24
CA GLU A 78 -4.61 -23.44 2.50
C GLU A 78 -4.81 -23.32 4.01
N ASP A 79 -5.06 -22.11 4.51
CA ASP A 79 -5.34 -21.88 5.92
C ASP A 79 -6.79 -22.32 6.26
N ASP A 80 -7.00 -23.01 7.39
CA ASP A 80 -8.30 -23.50 7.88
C ASP A 80 -9.15 -22.37 8.50
N ILE A 81 -9.59 -21.42 7.66
CA ILE A 81 -10.42 -20.29 8.10
C ILE A 81 -11.84 -20.47 7.57
N ASP A 82 -12.81 -20.52 8.46
CA ASP A 82 -14.24 -20.53 8.13
C ASP A 82 -14.83 -19.14 8.36
N MET A 83 -14.63 -18.25 7.38
CA MET A 83 -15.14 -16.88 7.39
C MET A 83 -15.71 -16.56 6.02
N THR A 84 -16.86 -15.91 5.97
CA THR A 84 -17.45 -15.40 4.73
C THR A 84 -17.32 -13.88 4.62
N MET A 85 -17.50 -13.37 3.42
CA MET A 85 -17.57 -11.92 3.18
C MET A 85 -18.72 -11.25 3.97
N SER A 86 -19.81 -11.98 4.23
CA SER A 86 -20.94 -11.46 5.02
C SER A 86 -20.55 -11.28 6.48
N ASP A 87 -19.85 -12.27 7.06
CA ASP A 87 -19.40 -12.23 8.46
C ASP A 87 -18.44 -11.05 8.68
N LEU A 88 -17.51 -10.84 7.73
CA LEU A 88 -16.57 -9.72 7.76
C LEU A 88 -17.29 -8.36 7.67
N MET A 89 -18.33 -8.25 6.84
CA MET A 89 -19.18 -7.05 6.82
C MET A 89 -19.92 -6.83 8.14
N GLU A 90 -20.42 -7.89 8.77
CA GLU A 90 -21.08 -7.78 10.07
C GLU A 90 -20.12 -7.35 11.18
N MET A 91 -18.91 -7.92 11.20
CA MET A 91 -17.83 -7.50 12.11
C MET A 91 -17.50 -6.01 11.92
N SER A 92 -17.43 -5.54 10.67
CA SER A 92 -17.15 -4.11 10.38
C SER A 92 -18.21 -3.16 10.94
N LYS A 93 -19.49 -3.59 11.01
CA LYS A 93 -20.58 -2.79 11.58
C LYS A 93 -20.55 -2.73 13.10
N LYS A 94 -19.96 -3.74 13.74
CA LYS A 94 -19.81 -3.85 15.20
C LYS A 94 -18.57 -3.10 15.72
N LEU A 95 -17.80 -2.45 14.85
CA LEU A 95 -16.66 -1.64 15.26
C LEU A 95 -17.12 -0.45 16.11
N GLU A 96 -16.77 -0.49 17.39
CA GLU A 96 -16.89 0.65 18.29
C GLU A 96 -15.56 1.39 18.37
N LYS A 97 -15.59 2.72 18.36
CA LYS A 97 -14.36 3.54 18.42
C LYS A 97 -13.54 3.19 19.65
N GLY A 98 -12.32 2.69 19.43
CA GLY A 98 -11.34 2.41 20.49
C GLY A 98 -11.29 0.97 20.98
N ASN A 99 -12.11 0.06 20.44
CA ASN A 99 -12.01 -1.37 20.76
C ASN A 99 -10.88 -2.05 19.95
N VAL A 100 -9.68 -2.07 20.53
CA VAL A 100 -8.47 -2.64 19.94
C VAL A 100 -8.62 -4.11 19.55
N GLN A 101 -9.41 -4.87 20.31
CA GLN A 101 -9.62 -6.29 20.05
C GLN A 101 -10.43 -6.49 18.78
N LEU A 102 -11.59 -5.83 18.67
CA LEU A 102 -12.45 -5.93 17.48
C LEU A 102 -11.74 -5.42 16.22
N ASP A 103 -10.96 -4.33 16.34
CA ASP A 103 -10.12 -3.81 15.26
C ASP A 103 -9.15 -4.89 14.75
N CYS A 104 -8.39 -5.49 15.67
CA CYS A 104 -7.39 -6.50 15.32
C CYS A 104 -8.01 -7.79 14.77
N GLU A 105 -9.13 -8.23 15.35
CA GLU A 105 -9.87 -9.42 14.89
C GLU A 105 -10.41 -9.24 13.48
N LEU A 106 -11.01 -8.08 13.18
CA LEU A 106 -11.51 -7.78 11.83
C LEU A 106 -10.38 -7.80 10.80
N VAL A 107 -9.28 -7.09 11.08
CA VAL A 107 -8.13 -7.00 10.17
C VAL A 107 -7.51 -8.38 9.95
N HIS A 108 -7.29 -9.14 11.03
CA HIS A 108 -6.76 -10.49 10.95
C HIS A 108 -7.66 -11.38 10.08
N ASN A 109 -8.95 -11.47 10.42
CA ASN A 109 -9.88 -12.35 9.71
C ASN A 109 -10.04 -11.96 8.24
N PHE A 110 -10.06 -10.66 7.91
CA PHE A 110 -10.16 -10.20 6.53
C PHE A 110 -8.94 -10.61 5.69
N PHE A 111 -7.72 -10.30 6.14
CA PHE A 111 -6.53 -10.63 5.36
C PHE A 111 -6.26 -12.13 5.31
N SER A 112 -6.56 -12.86 6.39
CA SER A 112 -6.55 -14.33 6.41
C SER A 112 -7.57 -14.91 5.41
N PHE A 113 -8.78 -14.35 5.31
CA PHE A 113 -9.78 -14.74 4.30
C PHE A 113 -9.28 -14.51 2.87
N ILE A 114 -8.66 -13.37 2.57
CA ILE A 114 -8.10 -13.10 1.24
C ILE A 114 -6.92 -14.03 0.93
N MET A 115 -6.05 -14.32 1.90
CA MET A 115 -4.96 -15.31 1.76
C MET A 115 -5.48 -16.71 1.42
N LYS A 116 -6.52 -17.16 2.12
CA LYS A 116 -7.18 -18.45 1.85
C LYS A 116 -7.81 -18.48 0.46
N LYS A 117 -8.56 -17.44 0.11
CA LYS A 117 -9.20 -17.32 -1.22
C LYS A 117 -8.16 -17.39 -2.34
N TRP A 118 -6.99 -16.77 -2.15
CA TRP A 118 -5.88 -16.86 -3.08
C TRP A 118 -5.28 -18.27 -3.14
N ALA A 119 -5.10 -18.95 -2.00
CA ALA A 119 -4.64 -20.34 -2.00
C ALA A 119 -5.58 -21.26 -2.80
N ILE A 120 -6.90 -21.15 -2.57
CA ILE A 120 -7.91 -21.93 -3.29
C ILE A 120 -7.83 -21.69 -4.81
N GLU A 121 -7.70 -20.43 -5.25
CA GLU A 121 -7.61 -20.09 -6.68
C GLU A 121 -6.28 -20.52 -7.32
N LEU A 122 -5.20 -20.65 -6.55
CA LEU A 122 -3.96 -21.29 -7.02
C LEU A 122 -4.13 -22.81 -7.13
N ASN A 123 -4.75 -23.44 -6.13
CA ASN A 123 -4.94 -24.88 -6.06
C ASN A 123 -6.02 -25.39 -7.03
N SER A 124 -6.97 -24.57 -7.46
CA SER A 124 -8.00 -24.94 -8.44
C SER A 124 -7.48 -25.00 -9.87
N ARG A 125 -6.25 -24.54 -10.14
CA ARG A 125 -5.63 -24.57 -11.46
C ARG A 125 -5.28 -26.02 -11.84
N THR A 126 -5.24 -26.31 -13.14
CA THR A 126 -4.81 -27.63 -13.58
C THR A 126 -3.32 -27.84 -13.28
N ASP A 127 -2.95 -29.09 -13.14
CA ASP A 127 -1.59 -29.54 -12.87
C ASP A 127 -0.58 -29.05 -13.91
N GLU A 128 -0.99 -28.96 -15.18
CA GLU A 128 -0.17 -28.43 -16.26
C GLU A 128 0.13 -26.94 -16.03
N VAL A 129 -0.89 -26.15 -15.67
CA VAL A 129 -0.76 -24.71 -15.40
C VAL A 129 0.12 -24.48 -14.18
N LYS A 130 -0.08 -25.25 -13.09
CA LYS A 130 0.73 -25.16 -11.87
C LYS A 130 2.21 -25.43 -12.13
N ARG A 131 2.53 -26.38 -13.01
CA ARG A 131 3.91 -26.74 -13.36
C ARG A 131 4.59 -25.74 -14.30
N THR A 132 3.85 -24.84 -14.97
CA THR A 132 4.46 -23.77 -15.77
C THR A 132 5.32 -22.83 -14.93
N ALA A 133 6.26 -22.12 -15.57
CA ALA A 133 7.08 -21.12 -14.90
C ALA A 133 6.25 -20.02 -14.21
N ASN A 134 5.13 -19.61 -14.83
CA ASN A 134 4.21 -18.63 -14.26
C ASN A 134 3.43 -19.22 -13.07
N GLY A 135 2.97 -20.47 -13.17
CA GLY A 135 2.31 -21.18 -12.07
C GLY A 135 3.21 -21.29 -10.84
N LYS A 136 4.46 -21.75 -11.02
CA LYS A 136 5.46 -21.83 -9.95
C LYS A 136 5.78 -20.46 -9.34
N ARG A 137 5.90 -19.40 -10.17
CA ARG A 137 6.10 -18.03 -9.69
C ARG A 137 4.92 -17.54 -8.85
N ALA A 138 3.70 -17.80 -9.28
CA ALA A 138 2.49 -17.42 -8.54
C ALA A 138 2.42 -18.12 -7.18
N ALA A 139 2.69 -19.44 -7.12
CA ALA A 139 2.74 -20.22 -5.88
C ALA A 139 3.85 -19.73 -4.92
N SER A 140 5.04 -19.45 -5.45
CA SER A 140 6.15 -18.86 -4.68
C SER A 140 5.80 -17.48 -4.13
N THR A 141 5.13 -16.65 -4.94
CA THR A 141 4.70 -15.30 -4.50
C THR A 141 3.67 -15.39 -3.38
N HIS A 142 2.73 -16.33 -3.44
CA HIS A 142 1.78 -16.59 -2.35
C HIS A 142 2.49 -17.03 -1.07
N SER A 143 3.38 -18.04 -1.17
CA SER A 143 4.14 -18.56 -0.02
C SER A 143 4.99 -17.47 0.65
N GLN A 144 5.68 -16.65 -0.15
CA GLN A 144 6.45 -15.52 0.35
C GLN A 144 5.55 -14.46 1.02
N THR A 145 4.38 -14.19 0.44
CA THR A 145 3.42 -13.23 1.02
C THR A 145 2.93 -13.71 2.38
N ARG A 146 2.69 -15.02 2.53
CA ARG A 146 2.32 -15.64 3.80
C ARG A 146 3.40 -15.45 4.86
N GLU A 147 4.66 -15.71 4.52
CA GLU A 147 5.80 -15.52 5.43
C GLU A 147 5.93 -14.05 5.86
N TYR A 148 5.82 -13.12 4.91
CA TYR A 148 5.89 -11.69 5.18
C TYR A 148 4.79 -11.19 6.11
N LEU A 149 3.59 -11.75 6.02
CA LEU A 149 2.46 -11.35 6.86
C LEU A 149 2.45 -12.02 8.23
N GLN A 150 3.22 -13.10 8.43
CA GLN A 150 3.21 -13.85 9.68
C GLN A 150 3.53 -13.02 10.93
N PRO A 151 4.51 -12.10 10.92
CA PRO A 151 4.75 -11.20 12.05
C PRO A 151 3.54 -10.29 12.37
N LEU A 152 2.90 -9.75 11.34
CA LEU A 152 1.71 -8.90 11.50
C LEU A 152 0.52 -9.70 12.06
N PHE A 153 0.25 -10.90 11.53
CA PHE A 153 -0.81 -11.77 12.03
C PHE A 153 -0.61 -12.15 13.50
N ARG A 154 0.64 -12.39 13.92
CA ARG A 154 0.96 -12.58 15.34
C ARG A 154 0.64 -11.33 16.16
N GLN A 155 1.05 -10.14 15.71
CA GLN A 155 0.76 -8.90 16.44
C GLN A 155 -0.74 -8.62 16.55
N LEU A 156 -1.52 -8.88 15.49
CA LEU A 156 -2.97 -8.75 15.50
C LEU A 156 -3.61 -9.74 16.50
N LYS A 157 -3.15 -10.99 16.51
CA LYS A 157 -3.64 -12.01 17.46
C LYS A 157 -3.36 -11.68 18.93
N PHE A 158 -2.25 -10.99 19.20
CA PHE A 158 -1.86 -10.56 20.55
C PHE A 158 -2.24 -9.10 20.87
N TYR A 159 -2.99 -8.43 19.99
CA TYR A 159 -3.41 -7.04 20.15
C TYR A 159 -2.26 -6.07 20.42
N SER A 160 -1.07 -6.37 19.88
CA SER A 160 0.18 -5.64 20.14
C SER A 160 0.61 -4.73 18.98
N VAL A 161 -0.22 -4.61 17.94
CA VAL A 161 0.01 -3.67 16.84
C VAL A 161 -0.05 -2.23 17.35
N ALA A 162 0.91 -1.40 16.92
CA ALA A 162 0.94 0.03 17.23
C ALA A 162 -0.38 0.72 16.80
N GLY A 163 -0.86 1.66 17.62
CA GLY A 163 -2.20 2.23 17.45
C GLY A 163 -2.40 2.99 16.13
N ASP A 164 -1.37 3.67 15.65
CA ASP A 164 -1.34 4.37 14.37
C ASP A 164 -1.36 3.41 13.17
N ILE A 165 -0.57 2.34 13.21
CA ILE A 165 -0.58 1.29 12.19
C ILE A 165 -1.94 0.58 12.18
N ARG A 166 -2.48 0.25 13.36
CA ARG A 166 -3.80 -0.38 13.49
C ARG A 166 -4.90 0.49 12.90
N GLU A 167 -4.90 1.79 13.16
CA GLU A 167 -5.86 2.74 12.58
C GLU A 167 -5.86 2.67 11.04
N HIS A 168 -4.67 2.68 10.42
CA HIS A 168 -4.55 2.52 8.97
C HIS A 168 -5.02 1.15 8.47
N LEU A 169 -4.65 0.06 9.14
CA LEU A 169 -5.06 -1.30 8.75
C LEU A 169 -6.57 -1.50 8.78
N VAL A 170 -7.24 -0.95 9.81
CA VAL A 170 -8.71 -0.98 9.92
C VAL A 170 -9.35 -0.19 8.79
N ASN A 171 -8.88 1.03 8.53
CA ASN A 171 -9.42 1.87 7.46
C ASN A 171 -9.22 1.24 6.08
N ILE A 172 -8.04 0.64 5.82
CA ILE A 172 -7.79 -0.14 4.59
C ILE A 172 -8.83 -1.27 4.48
N THR A 173 -9.01 -2.06 5.54
CA THR A 173 -9.93 -3.20 5.56
C THR A 173 -11.37 -2.76 5.26
N ILE A 174 -11.84 -1.67 5.90
CA ILE A 174 -13.18 -1.11 5.65
C ILE A 174 -13.32 -0.64 4.20
N CYS A 175 -12.32 0.05 3.65
CA CYS A 175 -12.35 0.51 2.27
C CYS A 175 -12.39 -0.65 1.27
N LEU A 176 -11.62 -1.72 1.51
CA LEU A 176 -11.63 -2.94 0.70
C LEU A 176 -12.97 -3.66 0.76
N LEU A 177 -13.57 -3.79 1.95
CA LEU A 177 -14.92 -4.35 2.11
C LEU A 177 -15.97 -3.56 1.31
N ASN A 178 -15.82 -2.24 1.24
CA ASN A 178 -16.68 -1.35 0.45
C ASN A 178 -16.29 -1.24 -1.04
N ARG A 179 -15.27 -1.98 -1.48
CA ARG A 179 -14.72 -1.95 -2.85
C ARG A 179 -14.31 -0.54 -3.29
N ASN A 180 -13.75 0.23 -2.37
CA ASN A 180 -13.11 1.52 -2.66
C ASN A 180 -11.59 1.34 -2.59
N TYR A 181 -11.00 0.91 -3.71
CA TYR A 181 -9.57 0.59 -3.77
C TYR A 181 -8.68 1.83 -3.78
N ILE A 182 -9.17 2.94 -4.32
CA ILE A 182 -8.46 4.23 -4.30
C ILE A 182 -8.25 4.68 -2.85
N GLU A 183 -9.32 4.69 -2.05
CA GLU A 183 -9.19 5.14 -0.65
C GLU A 183 -8.41 4.14 0.20
N ALA A 184 -8.55 2.84 -0.07
CA ALA A 184 -7.71 1.82 0.54
C ALA A 184 -6.21 2.07 0.23
N ASN A 185 -5.89 2.42 -1.02
CA ASN A 185 -4.53 2.76 -1.43
C ASN A 185 -4.03 4.04 -0.76
N ASN A 186 -4.87 5.07 -0.61
CA ASN A 186 -4.51 6.28 0.11
C ASN A 186 -4.07 5.99 1.56
N HIS A 187 -4.85 5.18 2.30
CA HIS A 187 -4.48 4.77 3.65
C HIS A 187 -3.22 3.88 3.67
N TYR A 188 -3.05 3.01 2.68
CA TYR A 188 -1.83 2.22 2.51
C TYR A 188 -0.59 3.11 2.33
N MET A 189 -0.66 4.10 1.43
CA MET A 189 0.45 5.02 1.16
C MET A 189 0.80 5.86 2.40
N GLN A 190 -0.21 6.36 3.12
CA GLN A 190 0.00 7.08 4.37
C GLN A 190 0.69 6.21 5.43
N MET A 191 0.33 4.93 5.53
CA MET A 191 0.96 3.99 6.46
C MET A 191 2.39 3.62 6.04
N ALA A 192 2.64 3.43 4.74
CA ALA A 192 3.93 2.98 4.21
C ALA A 192 4.99 4.08 4.20
N ILE A 193 4.61 5.32 3.89
CA ILE A 193 5.52 6.47 3.82
C ILE A 193 5.49 7.28 5.12
N GLY A 194 4.32 7.41 5.73
CA GLY A 194 4.08 8.31 6.85
C GLY A 194 3.72 9.73 6.46
N ASN A 195 3.30 10.51 7.47
CA ASN A 195 3.23 11.97 7.39
C ASN A 195 4.65 12.57 7.45
N ALA A 196 5.59 12.03 6.68
CA ALA A 196 6.87 12.69 6.46
C ALA A 196 6.56 14.00 5.72
N PRO A 197 6.88 15.18 6.28
CA PRO A 197 6.82 16.40 5.49
C PRO A 197 7.80 16.21 4.35
N TRP A 198 7.30 16.09 3.12
CA TRP A 198 8.15 16.18 1.95
C TRP A 198 8.97 17.47 2.06
N PRO A 199 10.30 17.43 1.90
CA PRO A 199 11.08 18.65 1.76
C PRO A 199 10.82 19.14 0.34
N VAL A 200 9.69 19.83 0.16
CA VAL A 200 9.43 20.58 -1.05
C VAL A 200 10.34 21.81 -1.01
N GLY A 201 11.64 21.62 -1.27
CA GLY A 201 12.59 22.69 -1.59
C GLY A 201 12.53 23.94 -0.71
N VAL A 202 12.37 23.80 0.61
CA VAL A 202 12.68 24.89 1.55
C VAL A 202 13.74 24.37 2.49
N THR A 203 15.00 24.46 2.05
CA THR A 203 16.03 24.81 3.02
C THR A 203 15.54 26.07 3.70
N ALA A 204 15.10 25.97 4.95
CA ALA A 204 14.95 27.12 5.81
C ALA A 204 16.36 27.64 6.17
N SER A 205 17.14 28.01 5.15
CA SER A 205 18.34 28.82 5.25
C SER A 205 17.94 30.29 5.22
N GLY A 206 16.97 30.64 6.05
CA GLY A 206 16.78 32.00 6.51
C GLY A 206 17.42 32.08 7.89
N ILE A 207 18.35 33.01 8.07
CA ILE A 207 19.19 33.21 9.27
C ILE A 207 18.39 33.43 10.58
N HIS A 208 17.05 33.41 10.56
CA HIS A 208 16.20 33.50 11.76
C HIS A 208 15.20 32.34 11.84
N LYS A 209 15.52 31.37 12.69
CA LYS A 209 14.64 30.31 13.16
C LYS A 209 13.52 30.96 14.00
N ARG A 210 12.29 31.01 13.51
CA ARG A 210 11.13 31.52 14.28
C ARG A 210 10.82 30.52 15.41
N PRO A 211 10.78 30.92 16.69
CA PRO A 211 10.40 30.03 17.78
C PRO A 211 8.88 29.86 17.73
N GLY A 212 8.39 28.69 17.33
CA GLY A 212 6.95 28.39 17.30
C GLY A 212 6.50 27.33 16.28
N SER A 213 7.34 26.97 15.31
CA SER A 213 7.00 25.94 14.31
C SER A 213 7.36 24.50 14.75
N GLU A 214 7.49 24.26 16.05
CA GLU A 214 7.98 22.98 16.61
C GLU A 214 6.86 21.99 16.96
N LYS A 215 5.63 22.24 16.49
CA LYS A 215 4.48 21.34 16.72
C LYS A 215 3.66 21.09 15.45
N LEU A 216 4.31 20.63 14.37
CA LEU A 216 3.62 19.65 13.53
C LEU A 216 3.94 18.29 14.12
N TYR A 217 2.91 17.65 14.67
CA TYR A 217 2.97 16.30 15.23
C TYR A 217 3.41 15.34 14.13
N VAL A 218 4.71 15.10 14.02
CA VAL A 218 5.29 14.01 13.24
C VAL A 218 4.78 12.74 13.92
N ARG A 219 3.63 12.22 13.48
CA ARG A 219 3.24 10.84 13.83
C ARG A 219 4.40 9.97 13.36
N ASN A 220 4.95 9.16 14.26
CA ASN A 220 6.22 8.41 14.17
C ASN A 220 6.28 7.34 13.06
N VAL A 221 5.73 7.60 11.87
CA VAL A 221 5.66 6.66 10.75
C VAL A 221 7.00 6.57 10.00
N ALA A 222 7.93 7.51 10.23
CA ALA A 222 9.31 7.42 9.72
C ALA A 222 10.05 6.14 10.18
N HIS A 223 9.58 5.45 11.23
CA HIS A 223 10.16 4.18 11.67
C HIS A 223 9.82 3.00 10.74
N VAL A 224 8.70 3.05 10.02
CA VAL A 224 8.22 1.96 9.15
C VAL A 224 9.19 1.66 8.02
N LEU A 225 9.80 2.70 7.45
CA LEU A 225 10.82 2.57 6.42
C LEU A 225 12.21 2.18 6.96
N ASN A 226 12.40 2.01 8.27
CA ASN A 226 13.67 1.56 8.85
C ASN A 226 13.64 0.09 9.30
N ASP A 227 12.46 -0.47 9.60
CA ASP A 227 12.29 -1.87 10.04
C ASP A 227 12.00 -2.81 8.86
N GLU A 228 12.91 -3.76 8.62
CA GLU A 228 12.80 -4.77 7.55
C GLU A 228 11.55 -5.65 7.69
N THR A 229 11.15 -5.96 8.93
CA THR A 229 9.95 -6.76 9.20
C THR A 229 8.70 -5.99 8.80
N GLN A 230 8.66 -4.68 9.09
CA GLN A 230 7.54 -3.82 8.73
C GLN A 230 7.44 -3.64 7.22
N ARG A 231 8.56 -3.39 6.54
CA ARG A 231 8.61 -3.32 5.07
C ARG A 231 8.05 -4.58 4.41
N LYS A 232 8.40 -5.76 4.92
CA LYS A 232 7.91 -7.05 4.40
C LYS A 232 6.40 -7.21 4.57
N TYR A 233 5.81 -7.00 5.75
CA TYR A 233 4.36 -7.19 5.88
C TYR A 233 3.57 -6.12 5.11
N ILE A 234 4.10 -4.89 4.97
CA ILE A 234 3.50 -3.84 4.12
C ILE A 234 3.52 -4.28 2.65
N GLN A 235 4.54 -5.01 2.22
CA GLN A 235 4.57 -5.65 0.90
C GLN A 235 3.50 -6.71 0.74
N GLY A 236 3.40 -7.60 1.72
CA GLY A 236 2.37 -8.62 1.74
C GLY A 236 0.97 -8.00 1.66
N LEU A 237 0.76 -6.91 2.40
CA LEU A 237 -0.50 -6.18 2.42
C LEU A 237 -0.89 -5.63 1.05
N LYS A 238 0.03 -4.96 0.34
CA LYS A 238 -0.21 -4.44 -1.02
C LYS A 238 -0.61 -5.55 -1.97
N ARG A 239 0.09 -6.70 -1.92
CA ARG A 239 -0.24 -7.87 -2.74
C ARG A 239 -1.67 -8.36 -2.47
N LEU A 240 -2.08 -8.43 -1.20
CA LEU A 240 -3.45 -8.81 -0.86
C LEU A 240 -4.49 -7.78 -1.29
N MET A 241 -4.19 -6.48 -1.22
CA MET A 241 -5.08 -5.45 -1.75
C MET A 241 -5.30 -5.64 -3.25
N SER A 242 -4.23 -5.89 -4.02
CA SER A 242 -4.34 -6.18 -5.45
C SER A 242 -5.12 -7.47 -5.73
N ARG A 243 -4.87 -8.56 -4.98
CA ARG A 243 -5.68 -9.79 -5.10
C ARG A 243 -7.15 -9.56 -4.77
N CYS A 244 -7.44 -8.74 -3.76
CA CYS A 244 -8.82 -8.37 -3.40
C CYS A 244 -9.52 -7.66 -4.57
N GLN A 245 -8.86 -6.71 -5.24
CA GLN A 245 -9.43 -6.03 -6.41
C GLN A 245 -9.69 -6.99 -7.57
N ILE A 246 -8.82 -7.98 -7.80
CA ILE A 246 -9.01 -9.03 -8.82
C ILE A 246 -10.22 -9.90 -8.48
N PHE A 247 -10.38 -10.29 -7.21
CA PHE A 247 -11.51 -11.12 -6.78
C PHE A 247 -12.85 -10.38 -6.73
N TYR A 248 -12.82 -9.07 -6.49
CA TYR A 248 -14.00 -8.24 -6.30
C TYR A 248 -13.90 -6.96 -7.15
N PRO A 249 -14.00 -7.07 -8.49
CA PRO A 249 -13.89 -5.91 -9.36
C PRO A 249 -14.98 -4.87 -9.07
N THR A 250 -14.67 -3.61 -9.37
CA THR A 250 -15.54 -2.45 -9.18
C THR A 250 -15.41 -1.49 -10.37
N ASP A 251 -16.12 -0.37 -10.31
CA ASP A 251 -16.03 0.68 -11.34
C ASP A 251 -14.58 1.21 -11.46
N PRO A 252 -14.09 1.55 -12.67
CA PRO A 252 -12.77 2.16 -12.85
C PRO A 252 -12.51 3.36 -11.93
N SER A 253 -13.54 4.17 -11.64
CA SER A 253 -13.47 5.33 -10.73
C SER A 253 -13.16 4.99 -9.27
N ARG A 254 -13.20 3.71 -8.89
CA ARG A 254 -12.87 3.20 -7.55
C ARG A 254 -11.77 2.14 -7.57
N SER A 255 -11.18 1.90 -8.74
CA SER A 255 -10.13 0.90 -8.94
C SER A 255 -8.78 1.58 -9.02
N VAL A 256 -7.74 0.90 -8.54
CA VAL A 256 -6.37 1.37 -8.74
C VAL A 256 -5.82 0.68 -9.99
N GLU A 257 -5.30 1.45 -10.93
CA GLU A 257 -4.51 0.91 -12.04
C GLU A 257 -3.14 0.50 -11.49
N PHE A 258 -3.03 -0.76 -11.04
CA PHE A 258 -1.73 -1.36 -10.83
C PHE A 258 -1.10 -1.54 -12.21
N GLY A 259 -0.23 -0.61 -12.62
CA GLY A 259 0.40 -0.59 -13.93
C GLY A 259 0.89 -1.98 -14.36
N GLY A 260 0.12 -2.65 -15.22
CA GLY A 260 0.55 -3.73 -16.09
C GLY A 260 1.15 -5.01 -15.49
N VAL A 261 1.07 -5.29 -14.19
CA VAL A 261 1.58 -6.56 -13.64
C VAL A 261 0.46 -7.41 -13.05
N THR A 262 -0.32 -7.99 -13.95
CA THR A 262 -0.96 -9.28 -13.70
C THR A 262 0.17 -10.30 -13.52
N LEU A 263 0.40 -10.73 -12.28
CA LEU A 263 1.24 -11.90 -11.97
C LEU A 263 0.56 -13.20 -12.41
#